data_AF-A0A836I316-F1
#
_entry.id   AF-A0A836I316-F1
#
_cell.length_a   1.000
_cell.length_b   1.000
_cell.length_c   1.000
_cell.angle_alpha   90.00
_cell.angle_beta   90.00
_cell.angle_gamma   90.00
#
_symmetry.space_group_name_H-M   'P 1'
#
loop_
_entity.id
_entity.type
_entity.pdbx_description
1 polymer ?
#
loop_
_entity_poly.entity_id
_entity_poly.type
_entity_poly.pdbx_seq_one_letter_code
_entity_poly.pdbx_strand_id
1 'polypeptide(L)'
;MQRAYRELCRTHPRAALFLKLAWHCAARAGDLGTLLTKDVHISTLSESPPTASVSITIRYGKGERFRGPYAIGTRLQREDAALLLKLVRSRGPTQRLFADVTSLRDQVRAALRRVNPAAALPSVRKGALHVTWRRAALRKELLVDH
;
A
#
# COMPACT_ATOMS: atom_id res chain seq x y z
N MET A 1 -12.82 -3.08 -0.52
CA MET A 1 -11.49 -2.66 -1.03
C MET A 1 -11.48 -2.38 -2.53
N GLN A 2 -11.66 -3.40 -3.39
CA GLN A 2 -11.58 -3.18 -4.84
C GLN A 2 -12.57 -2.12 -5.36
N ARG A 3 -13.81 -2.08 -4.84
CA ARG A 3 -14.80 -1.04 -5.20
C ARG A 3 -14.31 0.38 -4.87
N ALA A 4 -13.88 0.62 -3.63
CA ALA A 4 -13.34 1.92 -3.20
C ALA A 4 -12.07 2.32 -3.99
N TYR A 5 -11.21 1.35 -4.31
CA TYR A 5 -10.03 1.60 -5.16
C TYR A 5 -10.44 2.02 -6.59
N ARG A 6 -11.35 1.29 -7.24
CA ARG A 6 -11.82 1.63 -8.60
C ARG A 6 -12.44 3.02 -8.67
N GLU A 7 -13.19 3.40 -7.63
CA GLU A 7 -13.75 4.74 -7.51
C GLU A 7 -12.65 5.80 -7.42
N LEU A 8 -11.68 5.62 -6.50
CA LEU A 8 -10.56 6.54 -6.36
C LEU A 8 -9.69 6.63 -7.61
N CYS A 9 -9.52 5.55 -8.38
CA CYS A 9 -8.75 5.60 -9.63
C CYS A 9 -9.31 6.62 -10.62
N ARG A 10 -10.63 6.85 -10.62
CA ARG A 10 -11.29 7.77 -11.57
C ARG A 10 -11.12 9.22 -11.18
N THR A 11 -11.18 9.54 -9.89
CA THR A 11 -11.25 10.93 -9.43
C THR A 11 -10.03 11.37 -8.63
N HIS A 12 -9.33 10.44 -7.97
CA HIS A 12 -8.26 10.71 -7.02
C HIS A 12 -7.13 9.66 -7.13
N PRO A 13 -6.37 9.65 -8.25
CA PRO A 13 -5.37 8.59 -8.52
C PRO A 13 -4.29 8.47 -7.43
N ARG A 14 -3.89 9.59 -6.80
CA ARG A 14 -2.94 9.56 -5.67
C ARG A 14 -3.51 8.89 -4.42
N ALA A 15 -4.79 9.11 -4.13
CA ALA A 15 -5.46 8.45 -3.01
C ALA A 15 -5.71 6.96 -3.31
N ALA A 16 -5.96 6.61 -4.58
CA ALA A 16 -6.03 5.23 -5.02
C ALA A 16 -4.68 4.51 -4.78
N LEU A 17 -3.56 5.13 -5.17
CA LEU A 17 -2.22 4.60 -4.91
C LEU A 17 -1.94 4.49 -3.41
N PHE A 18 -2.28 5.50 -2.61
CA PHE A 18 -2.13 5.47 -1.16
C PHE A 18 -2.90 4.29 -0.54
N LEU A 19 -4.15 4.09 -0.95
CA LEU A 19 -4.96 2.95 -0.52
C LEU A 19 -4.36 1.62 -0.98
N LYS A 20 -3.83 1.56 -2.20
CA LYS A 20 -3.21 0.35 -2.76
C LYS A 20 -1.98 -0.04 -1.95
N LEU A 21 -1.08 0.89 -1.65
CA LEU A 21 0.09 0.66 -0.80
C LEU A 21 -0.32 0.23 0.62
N ALA A 22 -1.32 0.89 1.21
CA ALA A 22 -1.81 0.53 2.55
C ALA A 22 -2.31 -0.92 2.60
N TRP A 23 -3.01 -1.36 1.57
CA TRP A 23 -3.50 -2.73 1.46
C TRP A 23 -2.37 -3.73 1.18
N HIS A 24 -1.57 -3.49 0.14
CA HIS A 24 -0.56 -4.43 -0.35
C HIS A 24 0.64 -4.59 0.58
N CYS A 25 0.96 -3.57 1.37
CA CYS A 25 2.00 -3.63 2.40
C CYS A 25 1.43 -3.92 3.80
N ALA A 26 0.10 -4.04 3.93
CA ALA A 26 -0.60 -4.01 5.22
C ALA A 26 -0.14 -2.84 6.12
N ALA A 27 0.29 -1.73 5.54
CA ALA A 27 0.88 -0.61 6.26
C ALA A 27 -0.19 0.22 6.97
N ARG A 28 0.15 0.85 8.10
CA ARG A 28 -0.76 1.84 8.70
C ARG A 28 -0.74 3.10 7.83
N ALA A 29 -1.88 3.77 7.72
CA ALA A 29 -1.95 5.07 7.06
C ALA A 29 -1.01 6.11 7.71
N GLY A 30 -0.72 5.96 9.01
CA GLY A 30 0.32 6.67 9.76
C GLY A 30 1.70 6.51 9.13
N ASP A 31 2.16 5.26 9.04
CA ASP A 31 3.48 4.87 8.55
C ASP A 31 3.71 5.35 7.10
N LEU A 32 2.70 5.22 6.22
CA LEU A 32 2.77 5.73 4.85
C LEU A 32 2.84 7.27 4.77
N GLY A 33 2.29 7.96 5.76
CA GLY A 33 2.35 9.42 5.82
C GLY A 33 3.74 9.94 6.15
N THR A 34 4.57 9.10 6.77
CA THR A 34 5.97 9.41 7.09
C THR A 34 6.96 8.86 6.06
N LEU A 35 6.48 8.24 5.00
CA LEU A 35 7.35 7.60 4.02
C LEU A 35 8.11 8.64 3.19
N LEU A 36 9.43 8.50 3.09
CA LEU A 36 10.26 9.34 2.24
C LEU A 36 10.44 8.69 0.87
N THR A 37 10.74 9.50 -0.14
CA THR A 37 11.02 8.99 -1.50
C THR A 37 12.15 7.96 -1.51
N LYS A 38 13.23 8.19 -0.74
CA LYS A 38 14.37 7.26 -0.63
C LYS A 38 14.03 5.91 -0.01
N ASP A 39 12.87 5.80 0.64
CA ASP A 39 12.43 4.57 1.29
C ASP A 39 11.66 3.65 0.32
N VAL A 40 11.45 4.08 -0.93
CA VAL A 40 10.74 3.32 -1.96
C VAL A 40 11.71 2.85 -3.02
N HIS A 41 11.72 1.54 -3.25
CA HIS A 41 12.49 0.92 -4.33
C HIS A 41 11.54 0.14 -5.25
N ILE A 42 11.74 0.29 -6.57
CA ILE A 42 10.98 -0.39 -7.61
C ILE A 42 11.99 -1.13 -8.47
N SER A 43 12.01 -2.46 -8.44
CA SER A 43 13.17 -3.25 -8.89
C SER A 43 12.94 -4.12 -10.13
N THR A 44 11.72 -4.53 -10.44
CA THR A 44 11.45 -5.44 -11.57
C THR A 44 10.05 -5.26 -12.12
N LEU A 45 9.91 -5.23 -13.45
CA LEU A 45 8.64 -5.39 -14.16
C LEU A 45 8.55 -6.83 -14.65
N SER A 46 7.57 -7.58 -14.16
CA SER A 46 7.16 -8.86 -14.73
C SER A 46 6.17 -8.58 -15.85
N GLU A 47 6.34 -9.19 -17.01
CA GLU A 47 5.45 -8.99 -18.16
C GLU A 47 4.16 -9.81 -18.07
N SER A 48 4.20 -10.95 -17.35
CA SER A 48 3.04 -11.84 -17.17
C SER A 48 2.99 -12.42 -15.75
N PRO A 49 2.08 -11.95 -14.87
CA PRO A 49 1.18 -10.80 -15.05
C PRO A 49 1.94 -9.46 -14.98
N PRO A 50 1.45 -8.39 -15.64
CA PRO A 50 2.10 -7.09 -15.73
C PRO A 50 2.19 -6.39 -14.37
N THR A 51 3.23 -6.72 -13.61
CA THR A 51 3.38 -6.31 -12.21
C THR A 51 4.78 -5.81 -11.93
N ALA A 52 4.92 -4.90 -10.97
CA ALA A 52 6.20 -4.42 -10.50
C ALA A 52 6.48 -4.88 -9.06
N SER A 53 7.71 -5.32 -8.79
CA SER A 53 8.20 -5.53 -7.43
C SER A 53 8.52 -4.19 -6.78
N VAL A 54 7.90 -3.93 -5.64
CA VAL A 54 8.08 -2.70 -4.86
C VAL A 54 8.50 -3.07 -3.45
N SER A 55 9.53 -2.41 -2.94
CA SER A 55 9.94 -2.49 -1.55
C SER A 55 9.78 -1.14 -0.88
N ILE A 56 9.19 -1.12 0.30
CA ILE A 56 8.98 0.07 1.11
C ILE A 56 9.66 -0.12 2.46
N THR A 57 10.58 0.78 2.81
CA THR A 57 11.25 0.78 4.11
C THR A 57 10.50 1.66 5.10
N ILE A 58 9.96 1.06 6.16
CA ILE A 58 9.33 1.82 7.25
C ILE A 58 10.40 2.20 8.26
N ARG A 59 10.73 3.49 8.32
CA ARG A 59 11.72 4.07 9.24
C ARG A 59 11.12 4.87 10.40
N TYR A 60 9.80 5.08 10.37
CA TYR A 60 9.10 5.86 11.39
C TYR A 60 7.76 5.20 11.70
N GLY A 61 7.34 5.27 12.96
CA GLY A 61 6.03 4.81 13.42
C GLY A 61 6.13 3.84 14.59
N LYS A 62 4.99 3.51 15.23
CA LYS A 62 4.97 2.64 16.42
C LYS A 62 5.62 1.27 16.18
N GLY A 63 5.40 0.72 15.00
CA GLY A 63 5.95 -0.58 14.63
C GLY A 63 7.44 -0.55 14.29
N GLU A 64 8.03 0.62 14.05
CA GLU A 64 9.48 0.76 13.89
C GLU A 64 10.13 0.92 15.27
N ARG A 65 9.57 1.75 16.15
CA ARG A 65 10.05 1.95 17.54
C ARG A 65 10.27 0.66 18.34
N PHE A 66 9.55 -0.42 18.02
CA PHE A 66 9.66 -1.70 18.71
C PHE A 66 10.73 -2.65 18.13
N ARG A 67 11.06 -2.55 16.84
CA ARG A 67 11.88 -3.55 16.12
C ARG A 67 12.93 -2.93 15.18
N GLY A 68 13.12 -1.62 15.24
CA GLY A 68 13.91 -0.85 14.29
C GLY A 68 13.28 -0.76 12.90
N PRO A 69 13.98 -0.10 11.96
CA PRO A 69 13.52 0.02 10.56
C PRO A 69 13.35 -1.34 9.88
N TYR A 70 12.29 -1.49 9.09
CA TYR A 70 12.00 -2.75 8.40
C TYR A 70 11.44 -2.52 7.00
N ALA A 71 11.79 -3.41 6.08
CA ALA A 71 11.32 -3.37 4.70
C ALA A 71 10.08 -4.24 4.50
N ILE A 72 9.16 -3.79 3.65
CA ILE A 72 7.99 -4.53 3.21
C ILE A 72 8.03 -4.65 1.70
N GLY A 73 8.25 -5.87 1.21
CA GLY A 73 8.15 -6.20 -0.21
C GLY A 73 6.70 -6.45 -0.61
N THR A 74 6.30 -5.93 -1.76
CA THR A 74 4.99 -6.20 -2.36
C THR A 74 5.05 -6.18 -3.89
N ARG A 75 3.97 -6.62 -4.53
CA ARG A 75 3.79 -6.52 -5.98
C ARG A 75 2.62 -5.59 -6.29
N LEU A 76 2.86 -4.63 -7.18
CA LEU A 76 1.83 -3.71 -7.70
C LEU A 76 1.53 -4.01 -9.16
N GLN A 77 0.33 -3.65 -9.62
CA GLN A 77 0.02 -3.67 -11.04
C GLN A 77 0.83 -2.58 -11.77
N ARG A 78 1.09 -2.78 -13.07
CA ARG A 78 1.91 -1.89 -13.89
C ARG A 78 1.47 -0.43 -13.79
N GLU A 79 0.16 -0.15 -13.78
CA GLU A 79 -0.39 1.20 -13.77
C GLU A 79 -0.11 1.90 -12.43
N ASP A 80 -0.31 1.20 -11.32
CA ASP A 80 -0.01 1.69 -9.97
C ASP A 80 1.50 1.92 -9.80
N ALA A 81 2.32 1.00 -10.32
CA ALA A 81 3.77 1.09 -10.28
C ALA A 81 4.30 2.26 -11.11
N ALA A 82 3.73 2.52 -12.28
CA ALA A 82 4.05 3.67 -13.12
C ALA A 82 3.71 4.99 -12.40
N LEU A 83 2.56 5.06 -11.75
CA LEU A 83 2.18 6.22 -10.94
C LEU A 83 3.12 6.43 -9.75
N LEU A 84 3.50 5.34 -9.06
CA LEU A 84 4.47 5.38 -7.97
C LEU A 84 5.84 5.85 -8.47
N LEU A 85 6.33 5.32 -9.59
CA LEU A 85 7.59 5.72 -10.20
C LEU A 85 7.59 7.20 -10.57
N LYS A 86 6.50 7.69 -11.18
CA LYS A 86 6.33 9.12 -11.49
C LYS A 86 6.41 9.96 -10.22
N LEU A 87 5.77 9.53 -9.14
CA LEU A 87 5.78 10.23 -7.85
C LEU A 87 7.18 10.27 -7.24
N VAL A 88 7.89 9.13 -7.25
CA VAL A 88 9.28 9.00 -6.77
C VAL A 88 10.21 9.91 -7.57
N ARG A 89 10.12 9.92 -8.91
CA ARG A 89 10.96 10.76 -9.77
C ARG A 89 10.68 12.26 -9.64
N SER A 90 9.46 12.63 -9.27
CA SER A 90 9.06 14.04 -9.13
C SER A 90 9.49 14.70 -7.81
N ARG A 91 10.19 13.97 -6.94
CA ARG A 91 10.47 14.39 -5.56
C ARG A 91 11.93 14.13 -5.19
N GLY A 92 12.48 14.96 -4.32
CA GLY A 92 13.78 14.72 -3.70
C GLY A 92 13.78 13.50 -2.78
N PRO A 93 14.93 12.86 -2.55
CA PRO A 93 15.04 11.62 -1.77
C PRO A 93 14.60 11.78 -0.31
N THR A 94 14.79 12.96 0.29
CA THR A 94 14.42 13.28 1.68
C THR A 94 13.02 13.88 1.81
N GLN A 95 12.31 14.10 0.69
CA GLN A 95 10.94 14.61 0.71
C GLN A 95 9.96 13.47 0.99
N ARG A 96 8.82 13.82 1.59
CA ARG A 96 7.70 12.89 1.77
C ARG A 96 7.21 12.42 0.40
N LEU A 97 7.03 11.11 0.25
CA LEU A 97 6.46 10.51 -0.96
C LEU A 97 5.06 11.08 -1.24
N PHE A 98 4.25 11.22 -0.19
CA PHE A 98 2.95 11.88 -0.22
C PHE A 98 3.03 13.21 0.54
N ALA A 99 2.89 14.34 -0.16
CA ALA A 99 2.94 15.66 0.48
C ALA A 99 1.70 15.93 1.37
N ASP A 100 0.50 15.73 0.82
CA ASP A 100 -0.76 16.04 1.50
C ASP A 100 -1.46 14.77 1.99
N VAL A 101 -0.91 14.20 3.06
CA VAL A 101 -1.40 12.93 3.61
C VAL A 101 -2.80 13.07 4.22
N THR A 102 -3.13 14.23 4.77
CA THR A 102 -4.43 14.47 5.41
C THR A 102 -5.54 14.39 4.37
N SER A 103 -5.43 15.14 3.27
CA SER A 103 -6.40 15.09 2.18
C SER A 103 -6.52 13.69 1.57
N LEU A 104 -5.39 12.99 1.37
CA LEU A 104 -5.41 11.60 0.88
C LEU A 104 -6.16 10.66 1.82
N ARG A 105 -5.93 10.78 3.14
CA ARG A 105 -6.63 9.96 4.15
C ARG A 105 -8.12 10.25 4.16
N ASP A 106 -8.53 11.51 3.98
CA ASP A 106 -9.94 11.91 3.96
C ASP A 106 -10.64 11.39 2.70
N GLN A 107 -10.01 11.53 1.52
CA GLN A 107 -10.50 10.95 0.27
C GLN A 107 -10.66 9.43 0.37
N VAL A 108 -9.68 8.74 0.96
CA VAL A 108 -9.76 7.29 1.18
C VAL A 108 -10.86 6.94 2.18
N ARG A 109 -11.01 7.69 3.28
CA ARG A 109 -12.11 7.46 4.24
C ARG A 109 -13.47 7.63 3.58
N ALA A 110 -13.65 8.69 2.78
CA ALA A 110 -14.89 8.94 2.05
C ALA A 110 -15.23 7.77 1.10
N ALA A 111 -14.26 7.35 0.27
CA ALA A 111 -14.47 6.21 -0.64
C ALA A 111 -14.73 4.88 0.09
N LEU A 112 -14.05 4.62 1.21
CA LEU A 112 -14.32 3.42 2.02
C LEU A 112 -15.74 3.44 2.60
N ARG A 113 -16.19 4.58 3.13
CA ARG A 113 -17.51 4.75 3.74
C ARG A 113 -18.66 4.63 2.74
N ARG A 114 -18.46 5.06 1.49
CA ARG A 114 -19.43 4.83 0.40
C ARG A 114 -19.66 3.35 0.11
N VAL A 115 -18.63 2.52 0.27
CA VAL A 115 -18.74 1.07 0.09
C VAL A 115 -19.26 0.36 1.34
N ASN A 116 -18.82 0.80 2.51
CA ASN A 116 -19.28 0.29 3.80
C ASN A 116 -19.22 1.45 4.82
N PRO A 117 -20.37 1.95 5.31
CA PRO A 117 -20.42 3.07 6.25
C PRO A 117 -19.60 2.86 7.53
N ALA A 118 -19.45 1.61 7.99
CA ALA A 118 -18.66 1.24 9.16
C ALA A 118 -17.14 1.10 8.88
N ALA A 119 -16.70 1.23 7.62
CA ALA A 119 -15.30 1.11 7.28
C ALA A 119 -14.49 2.32 7.74
N ALA A 120 -13.31 2.04 8.31
CA ALA A 120 -12.33 3.03 8.72
C ALA A 120 -10.95 2.67 8.16
N LEU A 121 -10.00 3.61 8.18
CA LEU A 121 -8.63 3.37 7.72
C LEU A 121 -7.95 2.18 8.43
N PRO A 122 -8.08 1.98 9.75
CA PRO A 122 -7.53 0.79 10.41
C PRO A 122 -8.09 -0.53 9.85
N SER A 123 -9.33 -0.53 9.35
CA SER A 123 -9.97 -1.71 8.75
C SER A 123 -9.26 -2.17 7.47
N VAL A 124 -8.59 -1.27 6.74
CA VAL A 124 -7.78 -1.62 5.55
C VAL A 124 -6.66 -2.57 5.94
N ARG A 125 -5.87 -2.23 6.97
CA ARG A 125 -4.78 -3.09 7.45
C ARG A 125 -5.31 -4.41 7.98
N LYS A 126 -6.38 -4.40 8.79
CA LYS A 126 -6.98 -5.63 9.32
C LYS A 126 -7.42 -6.56 8.20
N GLY A 127 -8.13 -6.03 7.19
CA GLY A 127 -8.56 -6.81 6.02
C GLY A 127 -7.38 -7.36 5.21
N ALA A 128 -6.33 -6.56 5.01
CA ALA A 128 -5.12 -6.98 4.29
C ALA A 128 -4.44 -8.15 5.00
N LEU A 129 -4.24 -8.03 6.33
CA LEU A 129 -3.68 -9.10 7.13
C LEU A 129 -4.52 -10.37 7.05
N HIS A 130 -5.85 -10.26 7.20
CA HIS A 130 -6.74 -11.42 7.12
C HIS A 130 -6.62 -12.15 5.77
N VAL A 131 -6.55 -11.43 4.66
CA VAL A 131 -6.36 -12.03 3.33
C VAL A 131 -4.98 -12.69 3.20
N THR A 132 -3.92 -12.04 3.67
CA THR A 132 -2.56 -12.61 3.65
C THR A 132 -2.47 -13.89 4.48
N TRP A 133 -3.07 -13.89 5.67
CA TRP A 133 -3.11 -15.04 6.56
C TRP A 133 -3.90 -16.19 5.94
N ARG A 134 -5.08 -15.92 5.37
CA ARG A 134 -5.89 -16.93 4.70
C ARG A 134 -5.16 -17.58 3.53
N ARG A 135 -4.42 -16.79 2.73
CA ARG A 135 -3.58 -17.30 1.64
C ARG A 135 -2.43 -18.15 2.15
N ALA A 136 -1.80 -17.77 3.26
CA ALA A 136 -0.72 -18.54 3.86
C ALA A 136 -1.22 -19.88 4.43
N ALA A 137 -2.39 -19.89 5.07
CA ALA A 137 -3.03 -21.12 5.57
C ALA A 137 -3.35 -22.09 4.42
N LEU A 138 -4.04 -21.61 3.37
CA LEU A 138 -4.32 -22.41 2.17
C LEU A 138 -3.06 -22.96 1.51
N ARG A 139 -1.98 -22.17 1.46
CA ARG A 139 -0.70 -22.64 0.90
C ARG A 139 -0.05 -23.73 1.75
N LYS A 140 -0.20 -23.68 3.08
CA LYS A 140 0.30 -24.73 3.97
C LYS A 140 -0.49 -26.01 3.80
N GLU A 141 -1.81 -25.94 3.72
CA GLU A 141 -2.67 -27.10 3.45
C GLU A 141 -2.27 -27.81 2.15
N LEU A 142 -2.10 -27.06 1.06
CA LEU A 142 -1.65 -27.61 -0.24
C LEU A 142 -0.23 -28.22 -0.24
N LEU A 143 0.60 -27.91 0.75
CA LEU A 143 1.96 -28.45 0.86
C LEU A 143 2.06 -29.65 1.82
N VAL A 144 0.98 -29.99 2.51
CA VAL A 144 0.91 -31.13 3.45
C VAL A 144 0.25 -32.36 2.79
N ASP A 145 -0.43 -32.18 1.66
CA ASP A 145 -1.05 -33.27 0.86
C ASP A 145 -0.08 -33.96 -0.14
N HIS A 146 1.23 -33.89 0.10
CA HIS A 146 2.29 -34.57 -0.65
C HIS A 146 3.32 -35.19 0.30
#